data_AF-A0A7H8QXR2-F1
#
_entry.id   AF-A0A7H8QXR2-F1
#
_cell.length_a   1.000
_cell.length_b   1.000
_cell.length_c   1.000
_cell.angle_alpha   90.00
_cell.angle_beta   90.00
_cell.angle_gamma   90.00
#
_symmetry.space_group_name_H-M   'P 1'
#
loop_
_entity.id
_entity.type
_entity.pdbx_description
1 polymer ?
#
loop_
_entity_poly.entity_id
_entity_poly.type
_entity_poly.pdbx_seq_one_letter_code
_entity_poly.pdbx_strand_id
1 'polypeptide(L)'
;MFNERNQPFNTTDSAYVQSQLKAAGIHGGAYVKPFGVNLTKAFSLFEDSINEYLATNMVNLTNGWETNTPQGLYESEYEDRAVMGKIGYLEQTIDQALYPVRGTETMNLTNDQSYIYTFNSKPPVQSFGFWSLTLYDATGTLVENPEDKYTDYATSDDGIFQILVQPYSNPPPSNWTNNWLPAPAGALFSVMLRLYGPTEDFQNGKWEYPVIIKGDAFVA
;
A
#
# COMPACT_ATOMS: atom_id res chain seq x y z
N MET A 1 16.16 -27.82 -10.39
CA MET A 1 15.01 -26.91 -10.61
C MET A 1 15.50 -25.50 -10.81
N PHE A 2 16.49 -25.09 -10.02
CA PHE A 2 17.38 -24.02 -10.42
C PHE A 2 18.45 -24.53 -11.40
N ASN A 3 18.75 -23.73 -12.40
CA ASN A 3 19.91 -23.74 -13.27
C ASN A 3 20.55 -22.35 -13.17
N GLU A 4 21.60 -22.08 -13.95
CA GLU A 4 22.31 -20.79 -13.91
C GLU A 4 21.42 -19.57 -14.17
N ARG A 5 20.20 -19.74 -14.71
CA ARG A 5 19.30 -18.66 -15.12
C ARG A 5 18.15 -18.39 -14.14
N ASN A 6 18.01 -19.15 -13.06
CA ASN A 6 16.89 -18.97 -12.12
C ASN A 6 17.25 -19.26 -10.66
N GLN A 7 18.50 -19.02 -10.25
CA GLN A 7 18.92 -19.12 -8.85
C GLN A 7 18.14 -18.14 -7.95
N PRO A 8 18.01 -18.43 -6.64
CA PRO A 8 17.58 -17.42 -5.68
C PRO A 8 18.49 -16.20 -5.73
N PHE A 9 17.98 -15.04 -5.29
CA PHE A 9 18.74 -13.79 -5.25
C PHE A 9 20.04 -13.97 -4.47
N ASN A 10 19.94 -14.49 -3.25
CA ASN A 10 21.10 -14.98 -2.53
C ASN A 10 21.41 -16.43 -2.94
N THR A 11 22.46 -16.61 -3.74
CA THR A 11 22.85 -17.93 -4.27
C THR A 11 23.22 -18.94 -3.18
N THR A 12 23.57 -18.52 -1.96
CA THR A 12 23.85 -19.45 -0.85
C THR A 12 22.60 -20.23 -0.43
N ASP A 13 21.41 -19.70 -0.69
CA ASP A 13 20.13 -20.32 -0.31
C ASP A 13 19.70 -21.44 -1.26
N SER A 14 20.44 -21.66 -2.34
CA SER A 14 20.08 -22.61 -3.41
C SER A 14 19.76 -24.00 -2.87
N ALA A 15 20.54 -24.50 -1.90
CA ALA A 15 20.29 -25.80 -1.28
C ALA A 15 19.00 -25.82 -0.45
N TYR A 16 18.78 -24.78 0.36
CA TYR A 16 17.60 -24.63 1.19
C TYR A 16 16.33 -24.54 0.33
N VAL A 17 16.28 -23.62 -0.64
CA VAL A 17 15.10 -23.41 -1.47
C VAL A 17 14.79 -24.65 -2.32
N GLN A 18 15.81 -25.34 -2.86
CA GLN A 18 15.59 -26.62 -3.55
C GLN A 18 15.00 -27.70 -2.65
N SER A 19 15.42 -27.75 -1.38
CA SER A 19 14.88 -28.70 -0.42
C SER A 19 13.40 -28.42 -0.11
N GLN A 20 13.01 -27.15 0.06
CA GLN A 20 11.63 -26.72 0.28
C GLN A 20 10.75 -27.03 -0.93
N LEU A 21 11.19 -26.65 -2.14
CA LEU A 21 10.44 -26.91 -3.37
C LEU A 21 10.23 -28.42 -3.60
N LYS A 22 11.27 -29.24 -3.36
CA LYS A 22 11.17 -30.69 -3.46
C LYS A 22 10.17 -31.26 -2.45
N ALA A 23 10.20 -30.78 -1.20
CA ALA A 23 9.25 -31.18 -0.16
C ALA A 23 7.80 -30.79 -0.52
N ALA A 24 7.62 -29.64 -1.18
CA ALA A 24 6.33 -29.20 -1.71
C ALA A 24 5.86 -29.99 -2.95
N GLY A 25 6.67 -30.93 -3.45
CA GLY A 25 6.34 -31.75 -4.62
C GLY A 25 6.77 -31.15 -5.95
N ILE A 26 7.49 -30.02 -5.95
CA ILE A 26 8.02 -29.42 -7.16
C ILE A 26 9.44 -29.98 -7.33
N HIS A 27 9.70 -30.76 -8.37
CA HIS A 27 11.04 -31.25 -8.72
C HIS A 27 11.06 -31.86 -10.13
N GLY A 28 12.24 -31.98 -10.74
CA GLY A 28 12.38 -32.60 -12.06
C GLY A 28 11.61 -31.88 -13.19
N GLY A 29 11.31 -30.59 -13.03
CA GLY A 29 10.53 -29.81 -14.01
C GLY A 29 9.03 -30.07 -13.96
N ALA A 30 8.53 -30.78 -12.95
CA ALA A 30 7.12 -31.09 -12.78
C ALA A 30 6.68 -30.83 -11.33
N TYR A 31 5.36 -30.76 -11.16
CA TYR A 31 4.71 -30.86 -9.86
C TYR A 31 4.15 -32.27 -9.68
N VAL A 32 4.53 -32.91 -8.58
CA VAL A 32 4.02 -34.20 -8.11
C VAL A 32 3.43 -33.97 -6.73
N LYS A 33 2.11 -33.99 -6.61
CA LYS A 33 1.43 -33.75 -5.33
C LYS A 33 1.94 -34.74 -4.27
N PRO A 34 2.51 -34.27 -3.14
CA PRO A 34 2.95 -35.17 -2.09
C PRO A 34 1.78 -35.99 -1.52
N PHE A 35 2.07 -37.21 -1.09
CA PHE A 35 1.06 -38.12 -0.56
C PHE A 35 0.32 -37.49 0.62
N GLY A 36 -1.02 -37.60 0.64
CA GLY A 36 -1.86 -37.07 1.70
C GLY A 36 -2.08 -35.55 1.70
N VAL A 37 -1.45 -34.79 0.78
CA VAL A 37 -1.63 -33.33 0.72
C VAL A 37 -3.01 -32.97 0.15
N ASN A 38 -3.74 -32.14 0.91
CA ASN A 38 -4.96 -31.46 0.48
C ASN A 38 -4.62 -30.01 0.10
N LEU A 39 -4.65 -29.71 -1.20
CA LEU A 39 -4.26 -28.40 -1.73
C LEU A 39 -5.22 -27.28 -1.34
N THR A 40 -6.51 -27.58 -1.19
CA THR A 40 -7.50 -26.60 -0.71
C THR A 40 -7.19 -26.18 0.72
N LYS A 41 -6.85 -27.14 1.60
CA LYS A 41 -6.46 -26.81 2.97
C LYS A 41 -5.11 -26.09 3.03
N ALA A 42 -4.15 -26.51 2.21
CA ALA A 42 -2.86 -25.83 2.11
C ALA A 42 -3.01 -24.36 1.67
N PHE A 43 -3.87 -24.10 0.68
CA PHE A 43 -4.18 -22.73 0.25
C PHE A 43 -4.85 -21.91 1.34
N SER A 44 -5.84 -22.46 2.06
CA SER A 44 -6.45 -21.77 3.21
C SER A 44 -5.44 -21.43 4.30
N LEU A 45 -4.51 -22.33 4.62
CA LEU A 45 -3.45 -22.04 5.59
C LEU A 45 -2.48 -20.97 5.10
N PHE A 46 -2.20 -20.93 3.80
CA PHE A 46 -1.41 -19.86 3.20
C PHE A 46 -2.14 -18.52 3.33
N GLU A 47 -3.43 -18.44 2.98
CA GLU A 47 -4.25 -17.23 3.16
C GLU A 47 -4.23 -16.73 4.62
N ASP A 48 -4.41 -17.65 5.58
CA ASP A 48 -4.36 -17.34 7.01
C ASP A 48 -2.99 -16.77 7.40
N SER A 49 -1.89 -17.38 6.94
CA SER A 49 -0.53 -16.92 7.22
C SER A 49 -0.23 -15.53 6.65
N ILE A 50 -0.74 -15.21 5.45
CA ILE A 50 -0.59 -13.87 4.87
C ILE A 50 -1.32 -12.83 5.72
N ASN A 51 -2.54 -13.12 6.15
CA ASN A 51 -3.32 -12.19 6.96
C ASN A 51 -2.69 -11.97 8.34
N GLU A 52 -2.19 -13.04 8.98
CA GLU A 52 -1.46 -12.95 10.24
C GLU A 52 -0.17 -12.14 10.08
N TYR A 53 0.58 -12.38 9.00
CA TYR A 53 1.79 -11.63 8.69
C TYR A 53 1.50 -10.13 8.61
N LEU A 54 0.49 -9.73 7.82
CA LEU A 54 0.11 -8.33 7.64
C LEU A 54 -0.41 -7.68 8.93
N ALA A 55 -1.02 -8.45 9.83
CA ALA A 55 -1.49 -7.93 11.11
C ALA A 55 -0.35 -7.67 12.11
N THR A 56 0.84 -8.25 11.90
CA THR A 56 1.90 -8.28 12.93
C THR A 56 3.25 -7.72 12.49
N ASN A 57 3.54 -7.68 11.19
CA ASN A 57 4.86 -7.30 10.65
C ASN A 57 4.88 -5.94 9.95
N MET A 58 3.77 -5.20 9.95
CA MET A 58 3.74 -3.84 9.43
C MET A 58 4.47 -2.88 10.37
N VAL A 59 5.25 -1.98 9.79
CA VAL A 59 5.95 -0.90 10.47
C VAL A 59 4.99 0.25 10.68
N ASN A 60 4.75 0.58 11.95
CA ASN A 60 4.02 1.78 12.34
C ASN A 60 4.84 3.03 12.01
N LEU A 61 4.22 3.94 11.28
CA LEU A 61 4.70 5.29 11.02
C LEU A 61 3.95 6.27 11.96
N THR A 62 4.17 7.57 11.77
CA THR A 62 3.41 8.58 12.52
C THR A 62 1.95 8.63 12.06
N ASN A 63 1.06 9.07 12.96
CA ASN A 63 -0.34 9.37 12.64
C ASN A 63 -1.16 8.21 12.03
N GLY A 64 -0.85 6.96 12.41
CA GLY A 64 -1.61 5.77 12.03
C GLY A 64 -1.38 5.32 10.58
N TRP A 65 -0.29 5.78 9.96
CA TRP A 65 0.20 5.24 8.70
C TRP A 65 1.09 4.03 8.96
N GLU A 66 1.14 3.12 8.00
CA GLU A 66 1.93 1.90 8.07
C GLU A 66 2.59 1.61 6.73
N THR A 67 3.69 0.87 6.79
CA THR A 67 4.42 0.35 5.62
C THR A 67 5.06 -1.00 5.95
N ASN A 68 5.44 -1.78 4.96
CA ASN A 68 6.24 -3.00 5.15
C ASN A 68 7.75 -2.69 5.17
N THR A 69 8.54 -3.62 5.72
CA THR A 69 10.01 -3.62 5.58
C THR A 69 10.51 -5.08 5.64
N PRO A 70 11.41 -5.51 4.74
CA PRO A 70 12.00 -4.76 3.62
C PRO A 70 11.03 -4.48 2.45
N GLN A 71 11.46 -3.65 1.49
CA GLN A 71 10.66 -3.18 0.34
C GLN A 71 11.41 -3.41 -0.97
N GLY A 72 10.80 -4.13 -1.91
CA GLY A 72 11.32 -4.40 -3.27
C GLY A 72 12.60 -5.26 -3.36
N LEU A 73 13.43 -5.27 -2.32
CA LEU A 73 14.63 -6.09 -2.19
C LEU A 73 14.57 -6.90 -0.90
N TYR A 74 13.99 -8.10 -0.99
CA TYR A 74 13.75 -8.96 0.17
C TYR A 74 14.91 -9.89 0.52
N GLU A 75 15.90 -10.05 -0.37
CA GLU A 75 17.00 -11.00 -0.21
C GLU A 75 16.53 -12.43 0.16
N SER A 76 16.81 -12.86 1.40
CA SER A 76 16.42 -14.15 1.97
C SER A 76 15.15 -14.09 2.83
N GLU A 77 14.48 -12.93 2.92
CA GLU A 77 13.19 -12.74 3.58
C GLU A 77 12.05 -13.26 2.68
N TYR A 78 11.94 -14.59 2.61
CA TYR A 78 10.99 -15.26 1.71
C TYR A 78 9.52 -15.02 2.09
N GLU A 79 9.22 -14.78 3.38
CA GLU A 79 7.87 -14.49 3.86
C GLU A 79 7.40 -13.13 3.36
N ASP A 80 8.18 -12.07 3.58
CA ASP A 80 7.97 -10.74 2.98
C ASP A 80 7.76 -10.82 1.48
N ARG A 81 8.66 -11.53 0.79
CA ARG A 81 8.58 -11.71 -0.66
C ARG A 81 7.31 -12.42 -1.09
N ALA A 82 6.84 -13.41 -0.35
CA ALA A 82 5.60 -14.13 -0.65
C ALA A 82 4.37 -13.26 -0.42
N VAL A 83 4.36 -12.49 0.68
CA VAL A 83 3.28 -11.55 1.03
C VAL A 83 3.18 -10.45 -0.03
N MET A 84 4.28 -9.76 -0.32
CA MET A 84 4.29 -8.71 -1.33
C MET A 84 4.10 -9.26 -2.74
N GLY A 85 4.57 -10.47 -3.03
CA GLY A 85 4.25 -11.16 -4.28
C GLY A 85 2.75 -11.35 -4.51
N LYS A 86 1.94 -11.40 -3.44
CA LYS A 86 0.48 -11.52 -3.50
C LYS A 86 -0.23 -10.16 -3.49
N ILE A 87 0.17 -9.24 -2.62
CA ILE A 87 -0.59 -8.00 -2.36
C ILE A 87 0.02 -6.74 -3.01
N GLY A 88 1.30 -6.78 -3.38
CA GLY A 88 2.10 -5.65 -3.84
C GLY A 88 3.10 -6.07 -4.90
N TYR A 89 2.65 -6.86 -5.88
CA TYR A 89 3.53 -7.49 -6.88
C TYR A 89 4.42 -6.46 -7.57
N LEU A 90 5.73 -6.74 -7.60
CA LEU A 90 6.77 -5.85 -8.12
C LEU A 90 6.90 -4.51 -7.37
N GLU A 91 6.67 -4.53 -6.06
CA GLU A 91 7.04 -3.43 -5.18
C GLU A 91 8.48 -2.97 -5.45
N GLN A 92 8.67 -1.65 -5.46
CA GLN A 92 9.96 -1.01 -5.69
C GLN A 92 10.72 -0.85 -4.38
N THR A 93 12.03 -0.62 -4.47
CA THR A 93 12.84 -0.28 -3.30
C THR A 93 12.49 1.12 -2.79
N ILE A 94 12.69 1.36 -1.49
CA ILE A 94 12.30 2.61 -0.83
C ILE A 94 12.91 3.86 -1.47
N ASP A 95 14.10 3.75 -2.07
CA ASP A 95 14.77 4.86 -2.76
C ASP A 95 14.10 5.23 -4.09
N GLN A 96 13.30 4.33 -4.66
CA GLN A 96 12.57 4.54 -5.90
C GLN A 96 11.13 4.97 -5.67
N ALA A 97 10.39 4.22 -4.85
CA ALA A 97 9.02 4.56 -4.49
C ALA A 97 8.58 3.95 -3.17
N LEU A 98 7.64 4.62 -2.52
CA LEU A 98 7.02 4.18 -1.28
C LEU A 98 5.50 4.33 -1.36
N TYR A 99 4.78 3.36 -0.79
CA TYR A 99 3.32 3.27 -0.86
C TYR A 99 2.67 3.14 0.53
N PRO A 100 2.85 4.11 1.46
CA PRO A 100 2.30 3.99 2.80
C PRO A 100 0.79 3.96 2.75
N VAL A 101 0.20 3.12 3.59
CA VAL A 101 -1.24 2.98 3.72
C VAL A 101 -1.67 3.37 5.12
N ARG A 102 -2.93 3.76 5.26
CA ARG A 102 -3.52 3.98 6.58
C ARG A 102 -3.89 2.64 7.22
N GLY A 103 -2.89 1.94 7.77
CA GLY A 103 -3.04 0.67 8.46
C GLY A 103 -3.98 -0.34 7.81
N THR A 104 -4.58 -1.22 8.60
CA THR A 104 -5.56 -2.23 8.16
C THR A 104 -7.01 -1.69 8.05
N GLU A 105 -7.23 -0.41 8.31
CA GLU A 105 -8.57 0.16 8.37
C GLU A 105 -9.11 0.54 6.98
N THR A 106 -10.09 -0.21 6.51
CA THR A 106 -10.93 0.23 5.40
C THR A 106 -11.81 1.41 5.85
N MET A 107 -11.82 2.48 5.07
CA MET A 107 -12.52 3.74 5.38
C MET A 107 -13.94 3.72 4.83
N ASN A 108 -14.84 4.50 5.44
CA ASN A 108 -16.20 4.71 4.96
C ASN A 108 -16.71 6.11 5.33
N LEU A 109 -17.67 6.60 4.56
CA LEU A 109 -18.36 7.86 4.79
C LEU A 109 -19.86 7.68 4.56
N THR A 110 -20.69 8.33 5.38
CA THR A 110 -22.05 8.69 4.96
C THR A 110 -22.00 9.99 4.14
N ASN A 111 -23.11 10.40 3.52
CA ASN A 111 -23.18 11.65 2.73
C ASN A 111 -22.80 12.90 3.51
N ASP A 112 -22.99 12.89 4.83
CA ASP A 112 -22.78 14.05 5.72
C ASP A 112 -21.44 13.97 6.46
N GLN A 113 -20.52 13.10 6.02
CA GLN A 113 -19.22 12.91 6.64
C GLN A 113 -18.08 13.23 5.68
N SER A 114 -16.92 13.55 6.24
CA SER A 114 -15.67 13.74 5.52
C SER A 114 -14.48 13.19 6.30
N TYR A 115 -13.35 13.02 5.61
CA TYR A 115 -12.03 12.94 6.23
C TYR A 115 -11.17 14.13 5.78
N ILE A 116 -10.42 14.72 6.70
CA ILE A 116 -9.40 15.72 6.40
C ILE A 116 -8.03 15.13 6.65
N TYR A 117 -7.19 15.20 5.63
CA TYR A 117 -5.77 14.86 5.70
C TYR A 117 -4.98 16.15 5.86
N THR A 118 -4.41 16.36 7.05
CA THR A 118 -3.60 17.55 7.35
C THR A 118 -2.12 17.22 7.25
N PHE A 119 -1.43 17.86 6.32
CA PHE A 119 -0.01 17.74 6.08
C PHE A 119 0.71 18.94 6.71
N ASN A 120 1.78 18.70 7.48
CA ASN A 120 2.60 19.78 8.03
C ASN A 120 3.50 20.44 6.96
N SER A 121 3.85 19.67 5.94
CA SER A 121 4.58 20.08 4.75
C SER A 121 4.36 19.04 3.64
N LYS A 122 4.75 19.37 2.41
CA LYS A 122 4.75 18.39 1.33
C LYS A 122 5.72 17.25 1.65
N PRO A 123 5.40 15.99 1.28
CA PRO A 123 6.34 14.89 1.40
C PRO A 123 7.67 15.21 0.69
N PRO A 124 8.82 15.14 1.39
CA PRO A 124 10.10 15.44 0.79
C PRO A 124 10.50 14.35 -0.21
N VAL A 125 10.49 14.73 -1.48
CA VAL A 125 10.96 13.92 -2.62
C VAL A 125 12.12 14.63 -3.32
N GLN A 126 12.88 13.87 -4.10
CA GLN A 126 13.94 14.37 -4.96
C GLN A 126 13.37 15.37 -5.99
N SER A 127 14.23 16.19 -6.60
CA SER A 127 13.81 17.22 -7.57
C SER A 127 13.13 16.65 -8.83
N PHE A 128 13.38 15.40 -9.17
CA PHE A 128 12.72 14.66 -10.25
C PHE A 128 11.54 13.81 -9.77
N GLY A 129 11.33 13.76 -8.45
CA GLY A 129 10.29 12.99 -7.80
C GLY A 129 8.96 13.73 -7.75
N PHE A 130 7.93 13.00 -7.32
CA PHE A 130 6.61 13.55 -7.04
C PHE A 130 5.91 12.68 -6.00
N TRP A 131 4.80 13.17 -5.47
CA TRP A 131 3.96 12.43 -4.53
C TRP A 131 2.49 12.59 -4.91
N SER A 132 1.64 11.71 -4.40
CA SER A 132 0.19 11.80 -4.60
C SER A 132 -0.59 11.08 -3.50
N LEU A 133 -1.81 11.53 -3.25
CA LEU A 133 -2.79 10.84 -2.42
C LEU A 133 -3.90 10.32 -3.35
N THR A 134 -4.14 9.01 -3.36
CA THR A 134 -5.06 8.39 -4.33
C THR A 134 -6.05 7.49 -3.62
N LEU A 135 -7.30 7.51 -4.08
CA LEU A 135 -8.42 6.77 -3.47
C LEU A 135 -8.77 5.51 -4.29
N TYR A 136 -8.98 4.41 -3.57
CA TYR A 136 -9.33 3.10 -4.14
C TYR A 136 -10.61 2.55 -3.50
N ASP A 137 -11.43 1.86 -4.29
CA ASP A 137 -12.57 1.10 -3.76
C ASP A 137 -12.12 -0.16 -3.02
N ALA A 138 -13.09 -0.90 -2.47
CA ALA A 138 -12.85 -2.17 -1.77
C ALA A 138 -12.25 -3.29 -2.65
N THR A 139 -12.24 -3.12 -3.97
CA THR A 139 -11.64 -4.06 -4.93
C THR A 139 -10.20 -3.69 -5.30
N GLY A 140 -9.71 -2.54 -4.84
CA GLY A 140 -8.40 -2.00 -5.20
C GLY A 140 -8.39 -1.25 -6.54
N THR A 141 -9.56 -0.85 -7.05
CA THR A 141 -9.70 -0.06 -8.29
C THR A 141 -9.89 1.42 -7.95
N LEU A 142 -9.52 2.32 -8.86
CA LEU A 142 -9.82 3.75 -8.68
C LEU A 142 -11.33 3.97 -8.56
N VAL A 143 -11.75 4.82 -7.62
CA VAL A 143 -13.17 5.15 -7.46
C VAL A 143 -13.63 6.04 -8.61
N GLU A 144 -14.48 5.50 -9.46
CA GLU A 144 -15.19 6.27 -10.48
C GLU A 144 -16.04 7.38 -9.83
N ASN A 145 -15.90 8.60 -10.34
CA ASN A 145 -16.60 9.78 -9.86
C ASN A 145 -16.89 10.78 -11.00
N PRO A 146 -17.95 11.60 -10.90
CA PRO A 146 -18.34 12.57 -11.93
C PRO A 146 -17.26 13.61 -12.32
N GLU A 147 -16.30 13.85 -11.45
CA GLU A 147 -15.25 14.86 -11.57
C GLU A 147 -14.01 14.33 -12.31
N ASP A 148 -13.97 13.04 -12.65
CA ASP A 148 -12.82 12.36 -13.26
C ASP A 148 -11.52 12.60 -12.47
N LYS A 149 -11.64 12.72 -11.12
CA LYS A 149 -10.54 13.05 -10.21
C LYS A 149 -10.28 11.89 -9.27
N TYR A 150 -9.12 11.25 -9.41
CA TYR A 150 -8.77 10.05 -8.66
C TYR A 150 -7.63 10.24 -7.65
N THR A 151 -6.88 11.32 -7.83
CA THR A 151 -5.66 11.60 -7.10
C THR A 151 -5.55 13.09 -6.81
N ASP A 152 -4.84 13.45 -5.75
CA ASP A 152 -4.57 14.82 -5.34
C ASP A 152 -3.12 14.92 -4.88
N TYR A 153 -2.45 16.00 -5.26
CA TYR A 153 -1.05 16.29 -4.94
C TYR A 153 -0.89 17.68 -4.29
N ALA A 154 -2.01 18.30 -3.88
CA ALA A 154 -2.15 19.65 -3.37
C ALA A 154 -1.58 20.75 -4.28
N THR A 155 -2.37 21.78 -4.57
CA THR A 155 -1.90 22.89 -5.41
C THR A 155 -1.21 24.02 -4.61
N SER A 156 -1.19 23.95 -3.28
CA SER A 156 -0.70 25.05 -2.43
C SER A 156 0.83 25.12 -2.30
N ASP A 157 1.33 26.27 -1.88
CA ASP A 157 2.74 26.54 -1.58
C ASP A 157 3.27 25.72 -0.38
N ASP A 158 4.57 25.78 -0.14
CA ASP A 158 5.26 25.06 0.94
C ASP A 158 4.73 25.49 2.32
N GLY A 159 4.18 24.54 3.08
CA GLY A 159 3.63 24.78 4.42
C GLY A 159 2.55 23.77 4.81
N ILE A 160 1.78 24.09 5.85
CA ILE A 160 0.64 23.26 6.29
C ILE A 160 -0.47 23.36 5.25
N PHE A 161 -0.99 22.21 4.79
CA PHE A 161 -2.13 22.15 3.89
C PHE A 161 -3.03 20.97 4.21
N GLN A 162 -4.22 20.99 3.61
CA GLN A 162 -5.24 19.97 3.82
C GLN A 162 -5.76 19.43 2.49
N ILE A 163 -6.00 18.13 2.45
CA ILE A 163 -6.76 17.45 1.39
C ILE A 163 -8.04 16.90 2.01
N LEU A 164 -9.18 17.26 1.44
CA LEU A 164 -10.49 16.78 1.84
C LEU A 164 -10.82 15.49 1.09
N VAL A 165 -11.29 14.47 1.80
CA VAL A 165 -11.94 13.29 1.22
C VAL A 165 -13.40 13.33 1.63
N GLN A 166 -14.30 13.55 0.66
CA GLN A 166 -15.73 13.76 0.91
C GLN A 166 -16.56 13.18 -0.23
N PRO A 167 -17.81 12.75 0.00
CA PRO A 167 -18.62 12.15 -1.05
C PRO A 167 -18.88 13.05 -2.26
N TYR A 168 -18.73 12.53 -3.47
CA TYR A 168 -19.11 13.25 -4.71
C TYR A 168 -20.61 13.59 -4.78
N SER A 169 -21.45 12.86 -4.03
CA SER A 169 -22.88 13.17 -3.88
C SER A 169 -23.14 14.46 -3.10
N ASN A 170 -22.15 14.99 -2.39
CA ASN A 170 -22.21 16.22 -1.62
C ASN A 170 -20.91 17.03 -1.82
N PRO A 171 -20.74 17.69 -2.98
CA PRO A 171 -19.51 18.42 -3.30
C PRO A 171 -19.24 19.55 -2.29
N PRO A 172 -17.97 19.80 -1.94
CA PRO A 172 -17.61 20.83 -0.98
C PRO A 172 -17.72 22.24 -1.58
N PRO A 173 -17.64 23.30 -0.75
CA PRO A 173 -17.60 24.68 -1.23
C PRO A 173 -16.44 24.91 -2.20
N SER A 174 -16.59 25.89 -3.10
CA SER A 174 -15.66 26.15 -4.21
C SER A 174 -14.17 26.25 -3.79
N ASN A 175 -13.87 26.76 -2.60
CA ASN A 175 -12.50 26.89 -2.08
C ASN A 175 -11.82 25.53 -1.78
N TRP A 176 -12.57 24.44 -1.69
CA TRP A 176 -12.06 23.08 -1.46
C TRP A 176 -11.90 22.26 -2.74
N THR A 177 -12.56 22.64 -3.84
CA THR A 177 -12.64 21.82 -5.06
C THR A 177 -11.27 21.44 -5.64
N ASN A 178 -10.24 22.29 -5.49
CA ASN A 178 -8.88 21.98 -5.91
C ASN A 178 -8.18 20.94 -5.03
N ASN A 179 -8.46 20.89 -3.72
CA ASN A 179 -7.85 20.00 -2.74
C ASN A 179 -8.88 19.02 -2.16
N TRP A 180 -9.71 18.45 -3.03
CA TRP A 180 -10.75 17.49 -2.68
C TRP A 180 -10.63 16.21 -3.52
N LEU A 181 -10.61 15.06 -2.85
CA LEU A 181 -10.74 13.72 -3.41
C LEU A 181 -12.20 13.25 -3.27
N PRO A 182 -12.92 13.10 -4.40
CA PRO A 182 -14.29 12.62 -4.37
C PRO A 182 -14.34 11.14 -3.96
N ALA A 183 -15.09 10.84 -2.89
CA ALA A 183 -15.22 9.50 -2.32
C ALA A 183 -16.63 8.92 -2.54
N PRO A 184 -16.83 7.60 -2.44
CA PRO A 184 -18.16 7.04 -2.45
C PRO A 184 -18.79 7.14 -1.05
N ALA A 185 -20.08 7.50 -0.98
CA ALA A 185 -20.85 7.38 0.26
C ALA A 185 -21.43 5.96 0.40
N GLY A 186 -21.46 5.44 1.63
CA GLY A 186 -22.03 4.13 1.95
C GLY A 186 -21.22 2.92 1.47
N ALA A 187 -20.07 3.14 0.83
CA ALA A 187 -19.16 2.10 0.40
C ALA A 187 -17.81 2.20 1.12
N LEU A 188 -17.13 1.05 1.17
CA LEU A 188 -15.77 0.94 1.67
C LEU A 188 -14.76 1.46 0.63
N PHE A 189 -13.76 2.18 1.10
CA PHE A 189 -12.64 2.65 0.28
C PHE A 189 -11.35 2.67 1.10
N SER A 190 -10.22 2.83 0.41
CA SER A 190 -8.91 3.05 1.01
C SER A 190 -8.22 4.23 0.34
N VAL A 191 -7.25 4.82 1.05
CA VAL A 191 -6.44 5.92 0.54
C VAL A 191 -4.98 5.53 0.68
N MET A 192 -4.24 5.68 -0.40
CA MET A 192 -2.81 5.38 -0.46
C MET A 192 -2.02 6.66 -0.73
N LEU A 193 -1.02 6.91 0.09
CA LEU A 193 0.01 7.92 -0.18
C LEU A 193 1.07 7.26 -1.06
N ARG A 194 1.50 7.96 -2.11
CA ARG A 194 2.59 7.52 -2.98
C ARG A 194 3.67 8.56 -3.00
N LEU A 195 4.92 8.12 -2.88
CA LEU A 195 6.09 8.94 -3.04
C LEU A 195 6.99 8.29 -4.08
N TYR A 196 7.48 9.08 -5.04
CA TYR A 196 8.42 8.65 -6.06
C TYR A 196 9.72 9.43 -5.88
N GLY A 197 10.80 8.71 -5.63
CA GLY A 197 12.09 9.25 -5.23
C GLY A 197 12.01 10.00 -3.89
N PRO A 198 11.62 9.37 -2.77
CA PRO A 198 11.69 10.03 -1.46
C PRO A 198 13.15 10.38 -1.10
N THR A 199 13.36 11.51 -0.43
CA THR A 199 14.72 11.92 -0.01
C THR A 199 15.27 11.02 1.09
N GLU A 200 16.58 11.04 1.32
CA GLU A 200 17.20 10.32 2.43
C GLU A 200 16.67 10.80 3.80
N ASP A 201 16.37 12.09 3.94
CA ASP A 201 15.75 12.65 5.15
C ASP A 201 14.36 12.07 5.40
N PHE A 202 13.57 11.84 4.33
CA PHE A 202 12.31 11.13 4.42
C PHE A 202 12.51 9.70 4.93
N GLN A 203 13.44 8.96 4.32
CA GLN A 203 13.72 7.56 4.62
C GLN A 203 14.20 7.37 6.07
N ASN A 204 14.87 8.38 6.63
CA ASN A 204 15.31 8.41 8.03
C ASN A 204 14.20 8.81 9.03
N GLY A 205 12.94 8.90 8.59
CA GLY A 205 11.78 9.14 9.45
C GLY A 205 11.66 10.57 9.98
N LYS A 206 12.32 11.55 9.36
CA LYS A 206 12.26 12.96 9.80
C LYS A 206 10.98 13.68 9.42
N TRP A 207 10.19 13.10 8.51
CA TRP A 207 8.94 13.67 8.04
C TRP A 207 7.74 13.01 8.74
N GLU A 208 6.79 13.83 9.18
CA GLU A 208 5.56 13.36 9.80
C GLU A 208 4.48 13.13 8.75
N TYR A 209 3.90 11.94 8.78
CA TYR A 209 2.77 11.57 7.93
C TYR A 209 1.53 12.39 8.26
N PRO A 210 0.59 12.59 7.32
CA PRO A 210 -0.55 13.47 7.54
C PRO A 210 -1.47 12.96 8.65
N VAL A 211 -1.93 13.87 9.49
CA VAL A 211 -2.97 13.61 10.49
C VAL A 211 -4.30 13.45 9.77
N ILE A 212 -5.07 12.41 10.13
CA ILE A 212 -6.35 12.11 9.51
C ILE A 212 -7.46 12.29 10.54
N ILE A 213 -8.42 13.17 10.26
CA ILE A 213 -9.57 13.42 11.13
C ILE A 213 -10.85 13.15 10.36
N LYS A 214 -11.74 12.33 10.93
CA LYS A 214 -13.11 12.16 10.45
C LYS A 214 -13.99 13.26 11.06
N GLY A 215 -14.85 13.86 10.25
CA GLY A 215 -15.77 14.91 10.70
C GLY A 215 -17.01 15.01 9.83
N ASP A 216 -17.74 16.11 9.98
CA ASP A 216 -18.90 16.43 9.17
C ASP A 216 -18.49 16.85 7.75
N ALA A 217 -19.40 16.70 6.79
CA ALA A 217 -19.20 17.19 5.43
C ALA A 217 -19.15 18.73 5.40
N PHE A 218 -18.23 19.25 4.59
CA PHE A 218 -18.12 20.66 4.26
C PHE A 218 -19.17 20.96 3.22
N VAL A 219 -20.18 21.73 3.60
CA VAL A 219 -21.28 22.14 2.73
C VAL A 219 -21.22 23.66 2.53
N ALA A 220 -21.74 24.11 1.39
CA ALA A 220 -21.84 25.54 1.05
C ALA A 220 -22.90 26.27 1.88
#